data_AF-A0A519Q0S9-F1
#
_entry.id   AF-A0A519Q0S9-F1
#
_cell.length_a   1.000
_cell.length_b   1.000
_cell.length_c   1.000
_cell.angle_alpha   90.00
_cell.angle_beta   90.00
_cell.angle_gamma   90.00
#
_symmetry.space_group_name_H-M   'P 1'
#
loop_
_entity.id
_entity.type
_entity.pdbx_description
1 polymer ?
#
loop_
_entity_poly.entity_id
_entity_poly.type
_entity_poly.pdbx_seq_one_letter_code
_entity_poly.pdbx_strand_id
1 'polypeptide(L)'
;EYQGVGPRLPDNTPRGGLSLFETSIEARQDVGRNFQAVAFLDAGAIGFQETPNFSNMRYGAGLGVRYKLPFGPVRADIAVPLSPREGDAAFQIYISIGQAF
;
A
#
# COMPACT_ATOMS: atom_id res chain seq x y z
N GLU A 1 -8.61 4.69 -2.24
CA GLU A 1 -8.65 5.82 -1.31
C GLU A 1 -7.43 5.76 -0.42
N TYR A 2 -6.81 6.91 -0.13
CA TYR A 2 -5.75 7.01 0.87
C TYR A 2 -6.32 6.68 2.26
N GLN A 3 -5.58 5.92 3.09
CA GLN A 3 -6.01 5.46 4.42
C GLN A 3 -7.25 4.53 4.45
N GLY A 4 -7.50 3.74 3.41
CA GLY A 4 -8.69 2.87 3.31
C GLY A 4 -8.65 1.55 4.12
N VAL A 5 -7.55 1.23 4.81
CA VAL A 5 -7.36 -0.08 5.48
C VAL A 5 -8.28 -0.24 6.71
N GLY A 6 -8.64 0.87 7.37
CA GLY A 6 -9.37 0.88 8.63
C GLY A 6 -10.85 0.49 8.50
N PRO A 7 -11.51 0.06 9.57
CA PRO A 7 -12.97 -0.05 9.60
C PRO A 7 -13.61 1.34 9.46
N ARG A 8 -14.80 1.41 8.86
CA ARG A 8 -15.51 2.65 8.59
C ARG A 8 -16.74 2.82 9.49
N LEU A 9 -17.14 4.07 9.69
CA LEU A 9 -18.44 4.42 10.27
C LEU A 9 -19.56 4.24 9.23
N PRO A 10 -20.85 4.23 9.64
CA PRO A 10 -21.97 4.09 8.71
C PRO A 10 -22.05 5.17 7.61
N ASP A 11 -21.40 6.32 7.83
CA ASP A 11 -21.26 7.42 6.87
C ASP A 11 -20.02 7.28 5.97
N ASN A 12 -19.39 6.10 5.96
CA ASN A 12 -18.19 5.76 5.20
C ASN A 12 -16.90 6.50 5.61
N THR A 13 -16.89 7.21 6.74
CA THR A 13 -15.67 7.86 7.25
C THR A 13 -14.73 6.86 7.94
N PRO A 14 -13.40 7.01 7.83
CA PRO A 14 -12.46 6.15 8.56
C PRO A 14 -12.65 6.28 10.06
N ARG A 15 -12.95 5.17 10.75
CA ARG A 15 -13.14 5.18 12.22
C ARG A 15 -11.84 5.38 12.99
N GLY A 16 -10.69 5.10 12.36
CA GLY A 16 -9.40 5.00 13.04
C GLY A 16 -9.28 3.74 13.89
N GLY A 17 -8.24 3.65 14.71
CA GLY A 17 -8.02 2.54 15.64
C GLY A 17 -6.97 2.87 16.69
N LEU A 18 -6.90 2.03 17.73
CA LEU A 18 -5.95 2.13 18.83
C LEU A 18 -4.65 1.37 18.59
N SER A 19 -4.64 0.46 17.60
CA SER A 19 -3.44 -0.27 17.19
C SER A 19 -3.36 -0.40 15.67
N LEU A 20 -2.12 -0.39 15.17
CA LEU A 20 -1.76 -0.54 13.76
C LEU A 20 -0.74 -1.65 13.61
N PHE A 21 -0.96 -2.52 12.64
CA PHE A 21 0.05 -3.45 12.14
C PHE A 21 0.14 -3.29 10.63
N GLU A 22 1.36 -3.15 10.12
CA GLU A 22 1.65 -3.05 8.69
C GLU A 22 2.91 -3.85 8.36
N THR A 23 2.89 -4.52 7.22
CA THR A 23 4.04 -5.25 6.68
C THR A 23 3.99 -5.26 5.16
N SER A 24 5.16 -5.33 4.54
CA SER A 24 5.30 -5.35 3.08
C SER A 24 6.45 -6.25 2.69
N ILE A 25 6.27 -6.97 1.58
CA ILE A 25 7.31 -7.72 0.90
C ILE A 25 7.43 -7.17 -0.51
N GLU A 26 8.65 -6.78 -0.89
CA GLU A 26 8.94 -6.28 -2.23
C GLU A 26 10.01 -7.13 -2.93
N ALA A 27 9.73 -7.52 -4.18
CA ALA A 27 10.71 -8.03 -5.12
C ALA A 27 11.11 -6.91 -6.08
N ARG A 28 12.41 -6.72 -6.28
CA ARG A 28 12.97 -5.64 -7.10
C ARG A 28 13.99 -6.20 -8.07
N GLN A 29 13.88 -5.84 -9.34
CA GLN A 29 14.81 -6.29 -10.38
C GLN A 29 15.24 -5.13 -11.25
N ASP A 30 16.55 -4.94 -11.41
CA ASP A 30 17.08 -3.93 -12.32
C ASP A 30 16.88 -4.38 -13.78
N VAL A 31 16.33 -3.48 -14.59
CA VAL A 31 16.04 -3.69 -16.01
C VAL A 31 16.83 -2.65 -16.80
N GLY A 32 17.97 -3.08 -17.37
CA GLY A 32 18.91 -2.16 -17.99
C GLY A 32 19.60 -1.25 -16.97
N ARG A 33 19.99 -0.03 -17.39
CA ARG A 33 20.79 0.88 -16.56
C ARG A 33 19.97 1.80 -15.65
N ASN A 34 18.81 2.24 -16.12
CA ASN A 34 18.06 3.32 -15.48
C ASN A 34 16.69 2.88 -14.96
N PHE A 35 16.23 1.66 -15.27
CA PHE A 35 14.93 1.18 -14.82
C PHE A 35 15.07 0.06 -13.79
N GLN A 36 14.12 -0.01 -12.88
CA GLN A 36 13.92 -1.11 -11.95
C GLN A 36 12.43 -1.49 -11.94
N ALA A 37 12.15 -2.77 -12.15
CA ALA A 37 10.82 -3.33 -11.97
C ALA A 37 10.63 -3.72 -10.51
N VAL A 38 9.39 -3.57 -10.03
CA VAL A 38 9.00 -3.87 -8.65
C VAL A 38 7.72 -4.69 -8.67
N ALA A 39 7.66 -5.70 -7.82
CA ALA A 39 6.42 -6.37 -7.44
C ALA A 39 6.32 -6.33 -5.92
N PHE A 40 5.14 -6.10 -5.38
CA PHE A 40 4.95 -5.97 -3.95
C PHE A 40 3.66 -6.62 -3.46
N LEU A 41 3.69 -7.04 -2.20
CA LEU A 41 2.55 -7.53 -1.45
C LEU A 41 2.57 -6.85 -0.08
N ASP A 42 1.50 -6.12 0.21
CA ASP A 42 1.31 -5.39 1.45
C ASP A 42 0.21 -6.05 2.28
N ALA A 43 0.38 -6.02 3.60
CA ALA A 43 -0.65 -6.42 4.55
C ALA A 43 -0.75 -5.39 5.68
N GLY A 44 -1.98 -5.07 6.08
CA GLY A 44 -2.24 -4.11 7.13
C GLY A 44 -3.48 -4.44 7.94
N ALA A 45 -3.47 -4.14 9.23
CA ALA A 45 -4.61 -4.30 10.12
C ALA A 45 -4.72 -3.10 11.08
N ILE A 46 -5.95 -2.62 11.26
CA ILE A 46 -6.29 -1.61 12.26
C ILE A 46 -7.19 -2.26 13.31
N GLY A 47 -6.78 -2.14 14.58
CA GLY A 47 -7.46 -2.70 15.75
C GLY A 47 -8.06 -1.65 16.67
N PHE A 48 -9.06 -2.04 17.46
CA PHE A 48 -9.69 -1.20 18.49
C PHE A 48 -9.23 -1.51 19.91
N GLN A 49 -8.28 -2.42 20.05
CA GLN A 49 -7.64 -2.76 21.32
C GLN A 49 -6.20 -2.23 21.29
N GLU A 50 -5.58 -2.03 22.46
CA GLU A 50 -4.21 -1.53 22.58
C GLU A 50 -3.19 -2.45 21.90
N THR A 51 -3.47 -3.75 21.84
CA THR A 51 -2.62 -4.73 21.14
C THR A 51 -3.23 -5.14 19.79
N PRO A 52 -2.42 -5.24 18.71
CA PRO A 52 -2.88 -5.79 17.45
C PRO A 52 -3.34 -7.24 17.60
N ASN A 53 -4.56 -7.54 17.15
CA ASN A 53 -5.14 -8.89 17.18
C ASN A 53 -5.32 -9.51 15.79
N PHE A 54 -4.88 -8.81 14.73
CA PHE A 54 -4.88 -9.25 13.32
C PHE A 54 -6.24 -9.66 12.73
N SER A 55 -7.35 -9.49 13.45
CA SER A 55 -8.70 -9.90 13.03
C SER A 55 -9.22 -9.17 11.78
N ASN A 56 -8.69 -7.97 11.52
CA ASN A 56 -9.10 -7.09 10.42
C ASN A 56 -8.00 -6.92 9.36
N MET A 57 -7.24 -7.97 9.07
CA MET A 57 -6.17 -7.91 8.07
C MET A 57 -6.72 -7.59 6.67
N ARG A 58 -6.02 -6.73 5.95
CA ARG A 58 -6.23 -6.39 4.55
C ARG A 58 -4.95 -6.61 3.78
N TYR A 59 -5.09 -6.99 2.53
CA TYR A 59 -3.97 -7.29 1.66
C TYR A 59 -4.11 -6.53 0.34
N GLY A 60 -2.99 -6.03 -0.17
CA GLY A 60 -2.88 -5.40 -1.47
C GLY A 60 -1.66 -5.94 -2.20
N ALA A 61 -1.75 -6.10 -3.50
CA ALA A 61 -0.62 -6.47 -4.33
C ALA A 61 -0.47 -5.48 -5.47
N GLY A 62 0.75 -5.31 -5.96
CA GLY A 62 0.97 -4.38 -7.05
C GLY A 62 2.26 -4.58 -7.80
N LEU A 63 2.36 -3.83 -8.88
CA LEU A 63 3.52 -3.76 -9.77
C LEU A 63 3.95 -2.31 -9.91
N GLY A 64 5.25 -2.13 -10.10
CA GLY A 64 5.86 -0.83 -10.12
C GLY A 64 7.03 -0.74 -11.08
N VAL A 65 7.28 0.48 -11.53
CA VAL A 65 8.51 0.84 -12.24
C VAL A 65 9.17 2.02 -11.56
N ARG A 66 10.49 1.96 -11.46
CA ARG A 66 11.32 3.03 -10.91
C ARG A 66 12.33 3.47 -11.95
N TYR A 67 12.38 4.78 -12.22
CA TYR A 67 13.38 5.40 -13.08
C TYR A 67 14.44 6.09 -12.22
N LYS A 68 15.68 5.62 -12.29
CA LYS A 68 16.81 6.10 -11.47
C LYS A 68 17.39 7.37 -12.08
N LEU A 69 17.13 8.51 -11.45
CA LEU A 69 17.78 9.79 -11.76
C LEU A 69 18.89 10.09 -10.75
N PRO A 70 19.89 10.95 -11.10
CA PRO A 70 20.98 11.33 -10.20
C PRO A 70 20.53 11.96 -8.88
N PHE A 71 19.35 12.57 -8.84
CA PHE A 71 18.79 13.26 -7.67
C PHE A 71 17.70 12.44 -6.93
N GLY A 72 17.45 11.20 -7.35
CA GLY A 72 16.47 10.31 -6.72
C GLY A 72 15.55 9.62 -7.75
N PRO A 73 14.97 8.45 -7.41
CA PRO A 73 14.13 7.72 -8.34
C PRO A 73 12.75 8.38 -8.52
N VAL A 74 12.21 8.31 -9.72
CA VAL A 74 10.76 8.48 -9.97
C VAL A 74 10.11 7.11 -9.87
N ARG A 75 9.00 7.00 -9.14
CA ARG A 75 8.25 5.75 -8.95
C ARG A 75 6.87 5.89 -9.57
N ALA A 76 6.42 4.84 -10.23
CA ALA A 76 5.05 4.72 -10.72
C ALA A 76 4.58 3.29 -10.43
N ASP A 77 3.61 3.17 -9.52
CA ASP A 77 3.13 1.92 -9.00
C ASP A 77 1.61 1.81 -9.20
N ILE A 78 1.13 0.61 -9.50
CA ILE A 78 -0.29 0.26 -9.51
C ILE A 78 -0.53 -0.87 -8.50
N ALA A 79 -1.49 -0.65 -7.60
CA ALA A 79 -1.86 -1.60 -6.57
C ALA A 79 -3.33 -1.99 -6.70
N VAL A 80 -3.65 -3.25 -6.40
CA VAL A 80 -5.01 -3.78 -6.33
C VAL A 80 -5.27 -4.37 -4.94
N PRO A 81 -6.44 -4.12 -4.33
CA PRO A 81 -6.83 -4.80 -3.11
C PRO A 81 -7.15 -6.26 -3.41
N LEU A 82 -6.60 -7.19 -2.63
CA LEU A 82 -6.86 -8.63 -2.79
C LEU A 82 -8.13 -9.10 -2.07
N SER A 83 -8.68 -8.27 -1.18
CA SER A 83 -9.93 -8.52 -0.48
C SER A 83 -10.74 -7.22 -0.35
N PRO A 84 -11.25 -6.70 -1.49
CA PRO A 84 -11.98 -5.43 -1.54
C PRO A 84 -13.32 -5.53 -0.79
N ARG A 85 -13.70 -4.46 -0.11
CA ARG A 85 -15.04 -4.26 0.45
C ARG A 85 -15.92 -3.52 -0.55
N GLU A 86 -17.22 -3.57 -0.33
CA GLU A 86 -18.16 -2.74 -1.07
C GLU A 86 -17.81 -1.25 -0.87
N GLY A 87 -17.65 -0.51 -1.97
CA GLY A 87 -17.20 0.88 -1.96
C GLY A 87 -15.68 1.09 -2.03
N ASP A 88 -14.86 0.05 -1.95
CA ASP A 88 -13.41 0.17 -2.16
C ASP A 88 -13.08 0.43 -3.64
N ALA A 89 -12.02 1.19 -3.89
CA ALA A 89 -11.51 1.39 -5.24
C ALA A 89 -10.91 0.09 -5.79
N ALA A 90 -11.19 -0.21 -7.06
CA ALA A 90 -10.69 -1.43 -7.73
C ALA A 90 -9.15 -1.48 -7.87
N PHE A 91 -8.51 -0.31 -7.91
CA PHE A 91 -7.05 -0.17 -7.93
C PHE A 91 -6.65 1.21 -7.40
N GLN A 92 -5.37 1.38 -7.12
CA GLN A 92 -4.73 2.65 -6.78
C GLN A 92 -3.51 2.87 -7.67
N ILE A 93 -3.30 4.11 -8.10
CA ILE A 93 -2.09 4.53 -8.81
C ILE A 93 -1.31 5.43 -7.86
N TYR A 94 -0.02 5.17 -7.72
CA TYR A 94 0.89 5.97 -6.93
C TYR A 94 2.04 6.46 -7.81
N ILE A 95 2.27 7.79 -7.80
CA ILE A 95 3.40 8.41 -8.49
C ILE A 95 4.16 9.23 -7.46
N SER A 96 5.48 9.02 -7.36
CA SER A 96 6.32 9.78 -6.45
C SER A 96 7.70 10.08 -7.02
N ILE A 97 8.33 11.11 -6.48
CA ILE A 97 9.67 11.55 -6.85
C ILE A 97 10.50 11.61 -5.56
N GLY A 98 11.63 10.91 -5.56
CA GLY A 98 12.56 10.87 -4.43
C GLY A 98 12.50 9.59 -3.61
N GLN A 99 13.18 9.59 -2.47
CA GLN A 99 13.11 8.49 -1.53
C GLN A 99 11.94 8.73 -0.57
N ALA A 100 10.84 7.97 -0.73
CA ALA A 100 9.82 7.89 0.30
C ALA A 100 10.41 7.16 1.52
N PHE A 101 10.27 7.78 2.70
CA PHE A 101 10.62 7.26 4.02
C PHE A 101 9.45 6.47 4.59
#